data_AF-A0A1M3QP41-F1
#
_entry.id   AF-A0A1M3QP41-F1
#
_cell.length_a   1.000
_cell.length_b   1.000
_cell.length_c   1.000
_cell.angle_alpha   90.00
_cell.angle_beta   90.00
_cell.angle_gamma   90.00
#
_symmetry.space_group_name_H-M   'P 1'
#
loop_
_entity.id
_entity.type
_entity.pdbx_description
1 polymer ?
#
loop_
_entity_poly.entity_id
_entity_poly.type
_entity_poly.pdbx_seq_one_letter_code
_entity_poly.pdbx_strand_id
1 'polypeptide(L)'
;MQVLCLILTVLILAVLIRLLFRKVLDLPAYSGKLLTDNAGVDNLMEEDKFWQIIKITRDNSKRHYQIQCQLLTEYLSNLSGQEIIQFDRTFSVLMARSYSFRLWEPAYSLNGGCSDDAFEYFRSWLIAQGKNKFYWTIKCPRLLFFVGVKELIEHYEGIAYCAYEAYQQKTGLDIPQRQDIQYADGGKMFKEDEAFLRYPELALLAW
;
A
#
# COMPACT_ATOMS: atom_id res chain seq x y z
N MET A 1 38.39 5.42 -11.74
CA MET A 1 38.43 3.93 -11.70
C MET A 1 38.04 3.38 -10.34
N GLN A 2 38.75 3.69 -9.23
CA GLN A 2 38.45 3.13 -7.91
C GLN A 2 37.06 3.51 -7.35
N VAL A 3 36.65 4.77 -7.48
CA VAL A 3 35.33 5.24 -7.00
C VAL A 3 34.18 4.53 -7.72
N LEU A 4 34.31 4.33 -9.03
CA LEU A 4 33.31 3.64 -9.84
C LEU A 4 33.20 2.15 -9.46
N CYS A 5 34.33 1.47 -9.22
CA CYS A 5 34.35 0.09 -8.72
C CYS A 5 33.67 -0.04 -7.34
N LEU A 6 33.89 0.93 -6.44
CA LEU A 6 33.29 0.92 -5.11
C LEU A 6 31.76 1.07 -5.18
N ILE A 7 31.28 1.97 -6.03
CA ILE A 7 29.84 2.16 -6.28
C ILE A 7 29.23 0.87 -6.85
N LEU A 8 29.86 0.28 -7.87
CA LEU A 8 29.40 -0.99 -8.47
C LEU A 8 29.36 -2.15 -7.47
N THR A 9 30.35 -2.27 -6.59
CA THR A 9 30.36 -3.35 -5.58
C THR A 9 29.28 -3.16 -4.53
N VAL A 10 29.04 -1.93 -4.06
CA VAL A 10 27.93 -1.63 -3.14
C VAL A 10 26.57 -1.93 -3.80
N LEU A 11 26.42 -1.60 -5.08
CA LEU A 11 25.19 -1.87 -5.83
C LEU A 11 24.94 -3.38 -6.00
N ILE A 12 25.97 -4.15 -6.38
CA ILE A 12 25.87 -5.61 -6.50
C ILE A 12 25.51 -6.24 -5.15
N LEU A 13 26.14 -5.78 -4.06
CA LEU A 13 25.84 -6.26 -2.72
C LEU A 13 24.39 -5.93 -2.32
N ALA A 14 23.90 -4.74 -2.64
CA ALA A 14 22.51 -4.33 -2.39
C ALA A 14 21.51 -5.19 -3.19
N VAL A 15 21.80 -5.53 -4.45
CA VAL A 15 20.97 -6.44 -5.25
C VAL A 15 21.02 -7.87 -4.69
N LEU A 16 22.18 -8.37 -4.29
CA LEU A 16 22.32 -9.71 -3.69
C LEU A 16 21.61 -9.80 -2.34
N ILE A 17 21.74 -8.78 -1.50
CA ILE A 17 20.97 -8.62 -0.25
C ILE A 17 19.48 -8.65 -0.62
N ARG A 18 19.02 -7.84 -1.56
CA ARG A 18 17.62 -7.84 -1.98
C ARG A 18 17.12 -9.20 -2.48
N LEU A 19 17.94 -9.95 -3.23
CA LEU A 19 17.60 -11.30 -3.69
C LEU A 19 17.53 -12.31 -2.54
N LEU A 20 18.47 -12.23 -1.58
CA LEU A 20 18.49 -13.05 -0.37
C LEU A 20 17.32 -12.71 0.58
N PHE A 21 16.95 -11.44 0.67
CA PHE A 21 15.88 -10.94 1.54
C PHE A 21 14.50 -10.86 0.87
N ARG A 22 14.39 -11.15 -0.44
CA ARG A 22 13.13 -11.17 -1.21
C ARG A 22 12.07 -12.10 -0.59
N LYS A 23 12.51 -13.08 0.19
CA LYS A 23 11.64 -14.02 0.94
C LYS A 23 11.49 -13.70 2.44
N VAL A 24 12.27 -12.79 3.03
CA VAL A 24 12.59 -12.86 4.47
C VAL A 24 12.24 -11.62 5.31
N LEU A 25 12.11 -10.41 4.76
CA LEU A 25 11.81 -9.23 5.59
C LEU A 25 10.30 -9.01 5.74
N ASP A 26 9.66 -9.85 6.55
CA ASP A 26 8.46 -9.42 7.26
C ASP A 26 8.88 -8.36 8.27
N LEU A 27 8.43 -7.13 8.06
CA LEU A 27 8.68 -6.05 9.01
C LEU A 27 8.09 -6.42 10.38
N PRO A 28 8.74 -6.02 11.48
CA PRO A 28 8.26 -6.35 12.82
C PRO A 28 6.83 -5.91 13.02
N ALA A 29 6.12 -6.58 13.93
CA ALA A 29 4.75 -6.23 14.29
C ALA A 29 4.65 -4.73 14.62
N TYR A 30 3.76 -4.03 13.91
CA TYR A 30 3.52 -2.62 14.19
C TYR A 30 2.58 -2.49 15.40
N SER A 31 3.04 -1.76 16.42
CA SER A 31 2.29 -1.48 17.67
C SER A 31 2.14 0.02 17.96
N GLY A 32 2.38 0.88 16.96
CA GLY A 32 2.20 2.32 17.09
C GLY A 32 0.75 2.76 16.94
N LYS A 33 0.54 4.08 16.93
CA LYS A 33 -0.78 4.70 16.68
C LYS A 33 -1.35 4.23 15.35
N LEU A 34 -2.63 3.85 15.34
CA LEU A 34 -3.35 3.44 14.15
C LEU A 34 -3.94 4.67 13.45
N LEU A 35 -4.12 4.59 12.13
CA LEU A 35 -4.70 5.68 11.35
C LEU A 35 -6.23 5.73 11.52
N THR A 36 -6.87 4.64 11.95
CA THR A 36 -8.29 4.66 12.34
C THR A 36 -8.55 5.28 13.71
N ASP A 37 -7.52 5.46 14.55
CA ASP A 37 -7.67 6.05 15.88
C ASP A 37 -8.18 7.49 15.79
N ASN A 38 -9.36 7.76 16.35
CA ASN A 38 -10.04 9.05 16.28
C ASN A 38 -10.28 9.53 14.83
N ALA A 39 -10.55 8.59 13.91
CA ALA A 39 -10.81 8.93 12.51
C ALA A 39 -12.03 9.83 12.31
N GLY A 40 -12.96 9.87 13.28
CA GLY A 40 -14.21 10.63 13.19
C GLY A 40 -15.22 9.98 12.24
N VAL A 41 -15.04 8.69 11.92
CA VAL A 41 -15.88 7.91 11.03
C VAL A 41 -16.54 6.80 11.83
N ASP A 42 -17.85 6.67 11.71
CA ASP A 42 -18.64 5.64 12.39
C ASP A 42 -18.73 4.34 11.57
N ASN A 43 -19.03 3.24 12.25
CA ASN A 43 -19.20 1.91 11.66
C ASN A 43 -17.93 1.45 10.92
N LEU A 44 -16.78 1.56 11.59
CA LEU A 44 -15.53 0.99 11.12
C LEU A 44 -15.44 -0.49 11.50
N MET A 45 -14.71 -1.24 10.69
CA MET A 45 -14.23 -2.55 11.07
C MET A 45 -13.08 -2.36 12.05
N GLU A 46 -13.03 -3.19 13.09
CA GLU A 46 -11.84 -3.30 13.95
C GLU A 46 -10.60 -3.57 13.09
N GLU A 47 -9.55 -2.76 13.26
CA GLU A 47 -8.39 -2.85 12.37
C GLU A 47 -7.75 -4.23 12.38
N ASP A 48 -7.70 -4.92 13.52
CA ASP A 48 -7.13 -6.27 13.59
C ASP A 48 -7.92 -7.27 12.74
N LYS A 49 -9.26 -7.15 12.67
CA LYS A 49 -10.10 -7.93 11.76
C LYS A 49 -9.85 -7.55 10.31
N PHE A 50 -9.80 -6.25 9.99
CA PHE A 50 -9.49 -5.76 8.65
C PHE A 50 -8.15 -6.33 8.15
N TRP A 51 -7.09 -6.20 8.96
CA TRP A 51 -5.76 -6.67 8.61
C TRP A 51 -5.67 -8.19 8.56
N GLN A 52 -6.45 -8.91 9.37
CA GLN A 52 -6.56 -10.36 9.29
C GLN A 52 -7.14 -10.81 7.93
N ILE A 53 -8.20 -10.14 7.45
CA ILE A 53 -8.80 -10.43 6.13
C ILE A 53 -7.76 -10.19 5.03
N ILE A 54 -7.09 -9.03 5.03
CA ILE A 54 -6.02 -8.71 4.08
C ILE A 54 -4.91 -9.76 4.11
N LYS A 55 -4.50 -10.21 5.31
CA LYS A 55 -3.45 -11.21 5.48
C LYS A 55 -3.87 -12.57 4.89
N ILE A 56 -5.08 -13.04 5.21
CA ILE A 56 -5.60 -14.33 4.73
C ILE A 56 -5.60 -14.36 3.20
N THR A 57 -6.16 -13.32 2.57
CA THR A 57 -6.27 -13.27 1.10
C THR A 57 -4.90 -13.12 0.45
N ARG A 58 -3.98 -12.36 1.08
CA ARG A 58 -2.60 -12.24 0.64
C ARG A 58 -1.82 -13.55 0.66
N ASP A 59 -1.94 -14.31 1.75
CA ASP A 59 -1.20 -15.55 1.90
C ASP A 59 -1.75 -16.62 0.96
N ASN A 60 -3.08 -16.72 0.83
CA ASN A 60 -3.74 -17.65 -0.08
C ASN A 60 -3.47 -17.31 -1.56
N SER A 61 -3.30 -16.03 -1.90
CA SER A 61 -2.90 -15.62 -3.24
C SER A 61 -1.43 -15.90 -3.56
N LYS A 62 -0.66 -16.47 -2.63
CA LYS A 62 0.80 -16.59 -2.70
C LYS A 62 1.47 -15.26 -3.04
N ARG A 63 0.88 -14.16 -2.53
CA ARG A 63 1.32 -12.78 -2.73
C ARG A 63 1.16 -12.24 -4.16
N HIS A 64 0.44 -12.94 -5.04
CA HIS A 64 0.02 -12.40 -6.34
C HIS A 64 -1.14 -11.43 -6.15
N TYR A 65 -1.01 -10.23 -6.70
CA TYR A 65 -1.93 -9.13 -6.41
C TYR A 65 -3.32 -9.33 -7.02
N GLN A 66 -3.40 -9.69 -8.31
CA GLN A 66 -4.70 -9.89 -8.97
C GLN A 66 -5.47 -11.07 -8.36
N ILE A 67 -4.75 -12.15 -8.00
CA ILE A 67 -5.33 -13.28 -7.28
C ILE A 67 -5.80 -12.84 -5.87
N GLN A 68 -5.04 -11.96 -5.20
CA GLN A 68 -5.46 -11.40 -3.90
C GLN A 68 -6.76 -10.61 -4.02
N CYS A 69 -6.92 -9.79 -5.06
CA CYS A 69 -8.16 -9.05 -5.31
C CYS A 69 -9.35 -9.99 -5.47
N GLN A 70 -9.21 -11.05 -6.30
CA GLN A 70 -10.26 -12.06 -6.48
C GLN A 70 -10.64 -12.74 -5.17
N LEU A 71 -9.64 -13.22 -4.41
CA LEU A 71 -9.86 -13.88 -3.13
C LEU A 71 -10.44 -12.93 -2.07
N LEU A 72 -10.10 -11.65 -2.12
CA LEU A 72 -10.66 -10.63 -1.24
C LEU A 72 -12.13 -10.38 -1.55
N THR A 73 -12.50 -10.19 -2.82
CA THR A 73 -13.90 -10.06 -3.22
C THR A 73 -14.70 -11.28 -2.78
N GLU A 74 -14.21 -12.51 -3.03
CA GLU A 74 -14.86 -13.75 -2.60
C GLU A 74 -15.02 -13.83 -1.06
N TYR A 75 -13.97 -13.50 -0.31
CA TYR A 75 -14.03 -13.48 1.15
C TYR A 75 -15.09 -12.50 1.65
N LEU A 76 -15.09 -11.27 1.12
CA LEU A 76 -16.03 -10.22 1.52
C LEU A 76 -17.47 -10.58 1.16
N SER A 77 -17.73 -11.21 0.01
CA SER A 77 -19.08 -11.65 -0.40
C SER A 77 -19.72 -12.63 0.60
N ASN A 78 -18.90 -13.35 1.37
CA ASN A 78 -19.37 -14.26 2.43
C ASN A 78 -19.69 -13.53 3.75
N LEU A 79 -19.23 -12.30 3.97
CA LEU A 79 -19.56 -11.49 5.16
C LEU A 79 -20.94 -10.84 5.06
N SER A 80 -21.52 -10.38 6.17
CA SER A 80 -22.77 -9.61 6.13
C SER A 80 -22.60 -8.28 5.38
N GLY A 81 -23.67 -7.72 4.81
CA GLY A 81 -23.60 -6.43 4.11
C GLY A 81 -23.06 -5.29 5.01
N GLN A 82 -23.38 -5.33 6.30
CA GLN A 82 -22.83 -4.40 7.29
C GLN A 82 -21.32 -4.56 7.47
N GLU A 83 -20.80 -5.79 7.52
CA GLU A 83 -19.35 -6.02 7.61
C GLU A 83 -18.61 -5.59 6.35
N ILE A 84 -19.21 -5.72 5.17
CA ILE A 84 -18.61 -5.22 3.92
C ILE A 84 -18.53 -3.68 3.95
N ILE A 85 -19.58 -3.00 4.41
CA ILE A 85 -19.58 -1.54 4.61
C ILE A 85 -18.50 -1.13 5.62
N GLN A 86 -18.37 -1.85 6.73
CA GLN A 86 -17.34 -1.61 7.74
C GLN A 86 -15.93 -1.76 7.16
N PHE A 87 -15.71 -2.80 6.33
CA PHE A 87 -14.44 -3.00 5.63
C PHE A 87 -14.12 -1.83 4.69
N ASP A 88 -15.10 -1.43 3.85
CA ASP A 88 -14.95 -0.33 2.89
C ASP A 88 -14.62 1.00 3.57
N ARG A 89 -15.31 1.32 4.67
CA ARG A 89 -15.04 2.55 5.44
C ARG A 89 -13.64 2.53 6.08
N THR A 90 -13.22 1.38 6.60
CA THR A 90 -11.88 1.23 7.19
C THR A 90 -10.80 1.39 6.13
N PHE A 91 -10.98 0.75 4.96
CA PHE A 91 -10.11 0.94 3.80
C PHE A 91 -10.02 2.41 3.40
N SER A 92 -11.16 3.10 3.33
CA SER A 92 -11.25 4.52 2.96
C SER A 92 -10.52 5.43 3.95
N VAL A 93 -10.60 5.15 5.26
CA VAL A 93 -9.81 5.85 6.29
C VAL A 93 -8.31 5.65 6.07
N LEU A 94 -7.87 4.41 5.84
CA LEU A 94 -6.46 4.11 5.59
C LEU A 94 -5.95 4.80 4.31
N MET A 95 -6.76 4.84 3.26
CA MET A 95 -6.45 5.57 2.02
C MET A 95 -6.31 7.07 2.30
N ALA A 96 -7.32 7.70 2.89
CA ALA A 96 -7.31 9.14 3.17
C ALA A 96 -6.14 9.54 4.08
N ARG A 97 -5.88 8.75 5.13
CA ARG A 97 -4.83 9.04 6.11
C ARG A 97 -3.41 8.72 5.64
N SER A 98 -3.26 7.93 4.58
CA SER A 98 -1.96 7.67 3.93
C SER A 98 -1.63 8.66 2.80
N TYR A 99 -2.57 9.53 2.42
CA TYR A 99 -2.30 10.61 1.46
C TYR A 99 -1.34 11.63 2.08
N SER A 100 -0.07 11.59 1.67
CA SER A 100 0.96 12.52 2.15
C SER A 100 2.07 12.68 1.12
N PHE A 101 2.50 13.91 0.88
CA PHE A 101 3.66 14.19 0.02
C PHE A 101 4.95 13.52 0.52
N ARG A 102 5.08 13.26 1.83
CA ARG A 102 6.22 12.51 2.39
C ARG A 102 6.27 11.05 1.92
N LEU A 103 5.11 10.46 1.62
CA LEU A 103 5.02 9.11 1.05
C LEU A 103 5.05 9.15 -0.48
N TRP A 104 4.45 10.18 -1.07
CA TRP A 104 4.38 10.33 -2.53
C TRP A 104 5.75 10.57 -3.15
N GLU A 105 6.59 11.44 -2.58
CA GLU A 105 7.93 11.73 -3.11
C GLU A 105 8.80 10.46 -3.35
N PRO A 106 8.98 9.56 -2.37
CA PRO A 106 9.69 8.30 -2.60
C PRO A 106 8.94 7.32 -3.49
N ALA A 107 7.60 7.32 -3.51
CA ALA A 107 6.82 6.52 -4.45
C ALA A 107 7.03 6.98 -5.90
N TYR A 108 7.10 8.29 -6.12
CA TYR A 108 7.44 8.91 -7.40
C TYR A 108 8.81 8.44 -7.88
N SER A 109 9.81 8.49 -6.99
CA SER A 109 11.15 7.98 -7.31
C SER A 109 11.17 6.48 -7.59
N LEU A 110 10.48 5.67 -6.80
CA LEU A 110 10.41 4.20 -6.97
C LEU A 110 9.79 3.80 -8.31
N ASN A 111 8.80 4.56 -8.76
CA ASN A 111 7.99 4.23 -9.93
C ASN A 111 8.52 4.86 -11.23
N GLY A 112 9.53 5.72 -11.18
CA GLY A 112 9.98 6.48 -12.36
C GLY A 112 9.04 7.61 -12.75
N GLY A 113 8.22 8.08 -11.81
CA GLY A 113 7.06 8.94 -12.03
C GLY A 113 5.84 8.40 -11.29
N CYS A 114 4.97 9.27 -10.78
CA CYS A 114 3.76 8.87 -10.08
C CYS A 114 2.75 10.02 -10.08
N SER A 115 1.78 9.99 -11.01
CA SER A 115 0.64 10.91 -11.00
C SER A 115 -0.21 10.73 -9.74
N ASP A 116 -1.20 11.60 -9.56
CA ASP A 116 -2.24 11.49 -8.54
C ASP A 116 -2.96 10.13 -8.59
N ASP A 117 -3.42 9.71 -9.77
CA ASP A 117 -4.05 8.39 -9.97
C ASP A 117 -3.08 7.24 -9.64
N ALA A 118 -1.83 7.35 -10.11
CA ALA A 118 -0.81 6.34 -9.80
C ALA A 118 -0.52 6.28 -8.29
N PHE A 119 -0.59 7.41 -7.59
CA PHE A 119 -0.38 7.48 -6.15
C PHE A 119 -1.56 6.89 -5.37
N GLU A 120 -2.79 7.00 -5.90
CA GLU A 120 -3.94 6.27 -5.38
C GLU A 120 -3.76 4.76 -5.48
N TYR A 121 -3.43 4.25 -6.66
CA TYR A 121 -3.20 2.81 -6.85
C TYR A 121 -2.01 2.30 -6.04
N PHE A 122 -0.96 3.10 -5.89
CA PHE A 122 0.17 2.76 -5.05
C PHE A 122 -0.23 2.60 -3.57
N ARG A 123 -1.04 3.52 -3.02
CA ARG A 123 -1.50 3.42 -1.61
C ARG A 123 -2.43 2.23 -1.40
N SER A 124 -3.32 1.94 -2.34
CA SER A 124 -4.20 0.77 -2.26
C SER A 124 -3.39 -0.53 -2.30
N TRP A 125 -2.38 -0.63 -3.18
CA TRP A 125 -1.43 -1.74 -3.19
C TRP A 125 -0.63 -1.86 -1.89
N LEU A 126 -0.23 -0.73 -1.29
CA LEU A 126 0.52 -0.74 -0.02
C LEU A 126 -0.33 -1.32 1.12
N ILE A 127 -1.64 -1.03 1.15
CA ILE A 127 -2.58 -1.68 2.07
C ILE A 127 -2.63 -3.20 1.81
N ALA A 128 -2.67 -3.62 0.53
CA ALA A 128 -2.66 -5.03 0.16
C ALA A 128 -1.43 -5.79 0.66
N GLN A 129 -0.30 -5.11 0.95
CA GLN A 129 0.90 -5.72 1.52
C GLN A 129 0.76 -6.10 3.00
N GLY A 130 -0.28 -5.62 3.68
CA GLY A 130 -0.61 -5.91 5.08
C GLY A 130 -0.10 -4.87 6.09
N LYS A 131 -0.61 -4.98 7.33
CA LYS A 131 -0.47 -4.00 8.42
C LYS A 131 0.95 -3.47 8.61
N ASN A 132 1.91 -4.39 8.84
CA ASN A 132 3.27 -3.99 9.19
C ASN A 132 3.94 -3.23 8.05
N LYS A 133 3.80 -3.70 6.81
CA LYS A 133 4.38 -3.04 5.64
C LYS A 133 3.75 -1.67 5.41
N PHE A 134 2.43 -1.56 5.52
CA PHE A 134 1.73 -0.29 5.39
C PHE A 134 2.20 0.74 6.44
N TYR A 135 2.08 0.42 7.72
CA TYR A 135 2.36 1.37 8.79
C TYR A 135 3.84 1.76 8.90
N TRP A 136 4.76 0.80 8.79
CA TRP A 136 6.18 1.10 8.82
C TRP A 136 6.61 1.95 7.64
N THR A 137 6.04 1.73 6.45
CA THR A 137 6.33 2.53 5.27
C THR A 137 5.82 3.97 5.42
N ILE A 138 4.64 4.17 5.99
CA ILE A 138 4.13 5.52 6.28
C ILE A 138 5.05 6.25 7.27
N LYS A 139 5.53 5.54 8.30
CA LYS A 139 6.45 6.10 9.30
C LYS A 139 7.84 6.38 8.72
N CYS A 140 8.35 5.47 7.89
CA CYS A 140 9.66 5.52 7.26
C CYS A 140 9.54 5.16 5.76
N PRO A 141 9.27 6.16 4.90
CA PRO A 141 9.03 5.91 3.47
C PRO A 141 10.19 5.26 2.71
N ARG A 142 11.44 5.39 3.19
CA ARG A 142 12.60 4.69 2.62
C ARG A 142 12.49 3.16 2.69
N LEU A 143 11.64 2.61 3.57
CA LEU A 143 11.37 1.18 3.63
C LEU A 143 10.71 0.62 2.37
N LEU A 144 10.24 1.48 1.47
CA LEU A 144 9.83 1.09 0.12
C LEU A 144 10.90 0.32 -0.65
N PHE A 145 12.18 0.48 -0.32
CA PHE A 145 13.24 -0.34 -0.90
C PHE A 145 13.05 -1.85 -0.64
N PHE A 146 12.50 -2.20 0.53
CA PHE A 146 12.27 -3.59 0.95
C PHE A 146 10.88 -4.10 0.58
N VAL A 147 9.91 -3.20 0.44
CA VAL A 147 8.52 -3.52 0.09
C VAL A 147 8.32 -3.54 -1.43
N GLY A 148 9.12 -2.77 -2.17
CA GLY A 148 9.01 -2.55 -3.62
C GLY A 148 9.47 -3.77 -4.44
N VAL A 149 8.52 -4.35 -5.16
CA VAL A 149 8.70 -5.46 -6.10
C VAL A 149 8.05 -5.00 -7.41
N LYS A 150 8.84 -4.74 -8.45
CA LYS A 150 8.36 -4.17 -9.71
C LYS A 150 7.48 -5.20 -10.44
N GLU A 151 6.18 -4.91 -10.54
CA GLU A 151 5.34 -5.09 -11.72
C GLU A 151 4.82 -3.67 -12.01
N LEU A 152 4.97 -3.17 -13.23
CA LEU A 152 4.77 -1.75 -13.56
C LEU A 152 3.41 -1.21 -13.10
N ILE A 153 3.34 0.12 -12.94
CA ILE A 153 2.18 0.98 -12.57
C ILE A 153 0.81 0.48 -13.11
N GLU A 154 0.83 -0.28 -14.20
CA GLU A 154 -0.31 -0.84 -14.93
C GLU A 154 -1.14 -1.89 -14.15
N HIS A 155 -0.70 -2.36 -12.98
CA HIS A 155 -1.32 -3.52 -12.31
C HIS A 155 -1.67 -3.34 -10.82
N TYR A 156 -1.58 -2.13 -10.26
CA TYR A 156 -1.97 -1.86 -8.87
C TYR A 156 -3.47 -1.60 -8.69
N GLU A 157 -4.23 -1.56 -9.78
CA GLU A 157 -5.68 -1.41 -9.72
C GLU A 157 -6.36 -2.71 -9.24
N GLY A 158 -7.42 -2.61 -8.43
CA GLY A 158 -8.26 -3.75 -8.09
C GLY A 158 -8.71 -3.79 -6.63
N ILE A 159 -7.78 -3.73 -5.66
CA ILE A 159 -8.15 -3.99 -4.25
C ILE A 159 -9.13 -2.96 -3.67
N ALA A 160 -9.09 -1.73 -4.19
CA ALA A 160 -10.01 -0.65 -3.80
C ALA A 160 -11.47 -0.91 -4.23
N TYR A 161 -11.69 -1.78 -5.22
CA TYR A 161 -13.02 -2.13 -5.73
C TYR A 161 -13.60 -3.39 -5.10
N CYS A 162 -12.80 -4.22 -4.43
CA CYS A 162 -13.25 -5.51 -3.89
C CYS A 162 -14.47 -5.42 -2.96
N ALA A 163 -14.54 -4.38 -2.11
CA ALA A 163 -15.67 -4.21 -1.21
C ALA A 163 -16.95 -3.81 -1.94
N TYR A 164 -16.84 -2.94 -2.94
CA TYR A 164 -17.94 -2.56 -3.81
C TYR A 164 -18.48 -3.78 -4.56
N GLU A 165 -17.59 -4.53 -5.24
CA GLU A 165 -17.97 -5.74 -5.97
C GLU A 165 -18.64 -6.77 -5.08
N ALA A 166 -18.07 -7.04 -3.89
CA ALA A 166 -18.64 -7.98 -2.94
C ALA A 166 -20.02 -7.53 -2.44
N TYR A 167 -20.19 -6.23 -2.14
CA TYR A 167 -21.47 -5.69 -1.70
C TYR A 167 -22.53 -5.80 -2.80
N GLN A 168 -22.16 -5.46 -4.03
CA GLN A 168 -23.04 -5.54 -5.19
C GLN A 168 -23.44 -6.98 -5.49
N GLN A 169 -22.50 -7.93 -5.46
CA GLN A 169 -22.79 -9.36 -5.61
C GLN A 169 -23.75 -9.87 -4.54
N LYS A 170 -23.59 -9.39 -3.29
CA LYS A 170 -24.39 -9.86 -2.16
C LYS A 170 -25.82 -9.28 -2.14
N THR A 171 -25.96 -8.00 -2.48
CA THR A 171 -27.19 -7.24 -2.24
C THR A 171 -27.92 -6.82 -3.51
N GLY A 172 -27.23 -6.82 -4.66
CA GLY A 172 -27.74 -6.24 -5.91
C GLY A 172 -27.79 -4.70 -5.92
N LEU A 173 -27.24 -4.04 -4.90
CA LEU A 173 -27.26 -2.59 -4.72
C LEU A 173 -25.83 -2.02 -4.72
N ASP A 174 -25.72 -0.71 -4.96
CA ASP A 174 -24.46 0.00 -4.76
C ASP A 174 -24.16 0.13 -3.27
N ILE A 175 -22.87 0.04 -2.92
CA ILE A 175 -22.44 0.23 -1.53
C ILE A 175 -22.77 1.66 -1.08
N PRO A 176 -23.28 1.86 0.15
CA PRO A 176 -23.56 3.20 0.66
C PRO A 176 -22.36 4.12 0.56
N GLN A 177 -22.62 5.40 0.25
CA GLN A 177 -21.58 6.41 0.11
C GLN A 177 -20.70 6.50 1.36
N ARG A 178 -19.39 6.65 1.14
CA ARG A 178 -18.39 6.88 2.17
C ARG A 178 -18.57 8.28 2.78
N GLN A 179 -18.16 8.45 4.02
CA GLN A 179 -18.01 9.79 4.59
C GLN A 179 -16.80 10.48 3.95
N ASP A 180 -16.89 11.79 3.76
CA ASP A 180 -15.74 12.59 3.30
C ASP A 180 -14.69 12.66 4.42
N ILE A 181 -13.52 12.08 4.15
CA ILE A 181 -12.41 12.05 5.09
C ILE A 181 -11.35 13.01 4.57
N GLN A 182 -11.03 14.02 5.36
CA GLN A 182 -9.91 14.90 5.03
C GLN A 182 -8.63 14.09 4.91
N TYR A 183 -7.95 14.25 3.78
CA TYR A 183 -6.62 13.69 3.59
C TYR A 183 -5.70 14.18 4.68
N ALA A 184 -4.74 13.34 5.08
CA ALA A 184 -3.78 13.68 6.13
C ALA A 184 -2.78 14.79 5.73
N ASP A 185 -3.09 15.60 4.72
CA ASP A 185 -2.17 16.49 4.04
C ASP A 185 -1.33 17.29 5.03
N GLY A 186 -0.01 17.20 4.87
CA GLY A 186 0.93 17.43 5.98
C GLY A 186 2.37 17.62 5.53
N GLY A 187 2.58 17.93 4.26
CA GLY A 187 3.89 18.25 3.71
C GLY A 187 3.80 19.36 2.69
N LYS A 188 4.96 19.89 2.28
CA LYS A 188 5.02 20.64 1.04
C LYS A 188 5.09 19.64 -0.11
N MET A 189 4.34 19.90 -1.18
CA MET A 189 4.52 19.16 -2.43
C MET A 189 6.00 19.18 -2.80
N PHE A 190 6.54 18.01 -3.12
CA PHE A 190 7.91 17.86 -3.54
C PHE A 190 8.06 18.36 -4.98
N LYS A 191 9.30 18.67 -5.39
CA LYS A 191 9.58 18.87 -6.80
C LYS A 191 9.98 17.54 -7.41
N GLU A 192 9.34 17.20 -8.53
CA GLU A 192 9.50 15.91 -9.18
C GLU A 192 10.95 15.63 -9.63
N ASP A 193 11.65 16.65 -10.11
CA ASP A 193 13.06 16.58 -10.52
C ASP A 193 14.01 16.30 -9.34
N GLU A 194 13.64 16.75 -8.13
CA GLU A 194 14.40 16.50 -6.91
C GLU A 194 14.12 15.12 -6.29
N ALA A 195 12.97 14.49 -6.59
CA ALA A 195 12.57 13.22 -5.97
C ALA A 195 13.59 12.10 -6.25
N PHE A 196 14.06 12.00 -7.49
CA PHE A 196 15.08 11.01 -7.91
C PHE A 196 16.43 11.23 -7.22
N LEU A 197 16.78 12.48 -6.91
CA LEU A 197 18.03 12.83 -6.23
C LEU A 197 17.97 12.56 -4.73
N ARG A 198 16.79 12.69 -4.12
CA ARG A 198 16.60 12.42 -2.67
C ARG A 198 16.43 10.95 -2.33
N TYR A 199 15.91 10.16 -3.28
CA TYR A 199 15.68 8.72 -3.14
C TYR A 199 16.36 7.91 -4.25
N PRO A 200 17.67 8.09 -4.51
CA PRO A 200 18.36 7.43 -5.61
C PRO A 200 18.33 5.91 -5.48
N GLU A 201 18.29 5.37 -4.25
CA GLU A 201 18.15 3.94 -4.02
C GLU A 201 16.82 3.35 -4.52
N LEU A 202 15.75 4.17 -4.52
CA LEU A 202 14.44 3.80 -5.04
C LEU A 202 14.39 4.03 -6.56
N ALA A 203 14.98 5.13 -7.05
CA ALA A 203 15.12 5.39 -8.48
C ALA A 203 15.80 4.24 -9.23
N LEU A 204 16.84 3.64 -8.64
CA LEU A 204 17.53 2.48 -9.21
C LEU A 204 16.64 1.23 -9.37
N LEU A 205 15.48 1.19 -8.70
CA LEU A 205 14.51 0.10 -8.88
C LEU A 205 13.53 0.39 -10.03
N ALA A 206 13.38 1.65 -10.42
CA ALA A 206 12.53 2.09 -11.52
C ALA A 206 13.13 1.74 -12.90
N TRP A 207 14.46 1.63 -13.00
CA TRP A 207 15.20 1.36 -14.23
C TRP A 207 15.67 -0.09 -14.29
#